data_AF-A0A0D1KM72-F1
#
_entry.id   AF-A0A0D1KM72-F1
#
_cell.length_a   1.000
_cell.length_b   1.000
_cell.length_c   1.000
_cell.angle_alpha   90.00
_cell.angle_beta   90.00
_cell.angle_gamma   90.00
#
_symmetry.space_group_name_H-M   'P 1'
#
loop_
_entity.id
_entity.type
_entity.pdbx_description
1 polymer ?
#
loop_
_entity_poly.entity_id
_entity_poly.type
_entity_poly.pdbx_seq_one_letter_code
_entity_poly.pdbx_strand_id
1 'polypeptide(L)'
;MKIAKVINNNVISVVNEQGKELVVMGRGLAFQKKSGDDVDEARIEKVFTLDNKDVSEKFKTLLYDIPIECMEVSEEIISYAKLQLGKKLNDSIYVSLTDHINFAIQRNQKGLDIAVGNKTAVQRRICDRQRSVGHGEKQDRRVSARG
;
A
#
# COMPACT_ATOMS: atom_id res chain seq x y z
N MET A 1 -20.15 -17.35 4.42
CA MET A 1 -18.84 -17.93 4.02
C MET A 1 -18.10 -18.35 5.29
N LYS A 2 -17.37 -19.47 5.33
CA LYS A 2 -16.70 -19.91 6.56
C LYS A 2 -15.22 -19.52 6.61
N ILE A 3 -14.77 -19.07 7.77
CA ILE A 3 -13.35 -18.79 8.04
C ILE A 3 -12.59 -20.10 8.06
N ALA A 4 -11.67 -20.28 7.13
CA ALA A 4 -10.74 -21.40 7.12
C ALA A 4 -9.55 -21.12 8.04
N LYS A 5 -9.00 -19.91 7.98
CA LYS A 5 -7.85 -19.50 8.80
C LYS A 5 -7.84 -17.99 9.03
N VAL A 6 -7.62 -17.56 10.27
CA VAL A 6 -7.36 -16.16 10.59
C VAL A 6 -5.88 -15.86 10.37
N ILE A 7 -5.56 -14.84 9.57
CA ILE A 7 -4.17 -14.43 9.31
C ILE A 7 -3.81 -13.27 10.25
N ASN A 8 -4.63 -12.22 10.27
CA ASN A 8 -4.53 -11.11 11.23
C ASN A 8 -5.92 -10.54 11.54
N ASN A 9 -6.00 -9.48 12.37
CA ASN A 9 -7.27 -8.86 12.77
C ASN A 9 -8.12 -8.30 11.62
N ASN A 10 -7.52 -8.04 10.46
CA ASN A 10 -8.15 -7.44 9.29
C ASN A 10 -8.22 -8.40 8.09
N VAL A 11 -7.56 -9.56 8.16
CA VAL A 11 -7.36 -10.47 7.03
C VAL A 11 -7.59 -11.90 7.44
N ILE A 12 -8.45 -12.57 6.68
CA ILE A 12 -8.85 -13.95 6.89
C ILE A 12 -8.80 -14.72 5.58
N SER A 13 -8.51 -16.00 5.67
CA SER A 13 -8.71 -16.95 4.58
C SER A 13 -10.05 -17.63 4.80
N VAL A 14 -10.88 -17.65 3.76
CA VAL A 14 -12.21 -18.27 3.76
C VAL A 14 -12.27 -19.32 2.66
N VAL A 15 -13.16 -20.29 2.82
CA VAL A 15 -13.45 -21.26 1.76
C VAL A 15 -14.88 -21.04 1.29
N ASN A 16 -15.05 -20.84 -0.01
CA ASN A 16 -16.36 -20.75 -0.66
C ASN A 16 -17.02 -22.15 -0.72
N GLU A 17 -18.33 -22.22 -0.91
CA GLU A 17 -19.12 -23.43 -1.12
C GLU A 17 -18.60 -24.30 -2.28
N GLN A 18 -17.88 -23.70 -3.25
CA GLN A 18 -17.20 -24.42 -4.34
C GLN A 18 -15.85 -25.04 -3.95
N GLY A 19 -15.45 -24.98 -2.67
CA GLY A 19 -14.14 -25.47 -2.20
C GLY A 19 -12.95 -24.59 -2.60
N LYS A 20 -13.19 -23.39 -3.14
CA LYS A 20 -12.12 -22.43 -3.47
C LYS A 20 -11.73 -21.63 -2.23
N GLU A 21 -10.43 -21.60 -1.93
CA GLU A 21 -9.87 -20.65 -0.97
C GLU A 21 -9.92 -19.22 -1.51
N LEU A 22 -10.36 -18.29 -0.66
CA LEU A 22 -10.39 -16.86 -0.93
C LEU A 22 -9.71 -16.15 0.26
N VAL A 23 -8.97 -15.10 0.00
CA VAL A 23 -8.41 -14.22 1.04
C VAL A 23 -9.27 -12.97 1.10
N VAL A 24 -9.77 -12.66 2.28
CA VAL A 24 -10.71 -11.57 2.51
C VAL A 24 -10.08 -10.56 3.46
N MET A 25 -10.16 -9.29 3.09
CA MET A 25 -9.63 -8.17 3.85
C MET A 25 -10.74 -7.18 4.20
N GLY A 26 -10.67 -6.63 5.40
CA GLY A 26 -11.56 -5.58 5.87
C GLY A 26 -11.19 -5.12 7.28
N ARG A 27 -11.46 -3.85 7.59
CA ARG A 27 -11.18 -3.29 8.93
C ARG A 27 -11.93 -4.04 10.03
N GLY A 28 -11.18 -4.65 10.94
CA GLY A 28 -11.71 -5.42 12.07
C GLY A 28 -12.50 -6.66 11.67
N LEU A 29 -12.30 -7.19 10.46
CA LEU A 29 -13.03 -8.35 9.94
C LEU A 29 -12.79 -9.61 10.77
N ALA A 30 -11.57 -9.78 11.29
CA ALA A 30 -11.19 -10.92 12.13
C ALA A 30 -11.19 -10.59 13.63
N PHE A 31 -11.60 -9.38 14.02
CA PHE A 31 -11.60 -8.98 15.42
C PHE A 31 -12.59 -9.85 16.21
N GLN A 32 -12.05 -10.66 17.13
CA GLN A 32 -12.77 -11.69 17.92
C GLN A 32 -13.36 -12.86 17.11
N LYS A 33 -12.89 -13.10 15.87
CA LYS A 33 -13.32 -14.24 15.05
C LYS A 33 -12.31 -15.38 15.10
N LYS A 34 -12.78 -16.62 14.95
CA LYS A 34 -11.95 -17.84 14.99
C LYS A 34 -12.15 -18.66 13.72
N SER A 35 -11.24 -19.59 13.46
CA SER A 35 -11.44 -20.57 12.37
C SER A 35 -12.75 -21.34 12.61
N GLY A 36 -13.59 -21.42 11.59
CA GLY A 36 -14.91 -22.03 11.65
C GLY A 36 -16.07 -21.05 11.89
N ASP A 37 -15.81 -19.80 12.31
CA ASP A 37 -16.84 -18.77 12.39
C ASP A 37 -17.35 -18.34 11.00
N ASP A 38 -18.56 -17.76 10.99
CA ASP A 38 -19.08 -17.11 9.79
C ASP A 38 -18.49 -15.70 9.63
N VAL A 39 -18.24 -15.36 8.37
CA VAL A 39 -17.69 -14.06 7.96
C VAL A 39 -18.81 -13.06 7.79
N ASP A 40 -18.65 -11.91 8.42
CA ASP A 40 -19.54 -10.78 8.23
C ASP A 40 -19.24 -10.10 6.89
N GLU A 41 -20.08 -10.38 5.88
CA GLU A 41 -19.92 -9.85 4.53
C GLU A 41 -20.01 -8.32 4.47
N ALA A 42 -20.66 -7.68 5.46
CA ALA A 42 -20.76 -6.22 5.53
C ALA A 42 -19.44 -5.54 5.88
N ARG A 43 -18.50 -6.27 6.50
CA ARG A 43 -17.16 -5.77 6.86
C ARG A 43 -16.11 -6.07 5.80
N ILE A 44 -16.48 -6.79 4.75
CA ILE A 44 -15.57 -7.13 3.67
C ILE A 44 -15.34 -5.88 2.82
N GLU A 45 -14.13 -5.33 2.87
CA GLU A 45 -13.72 -4.28 1.93
C GLU A 45 -13.18 -4.89 0.63
N LYS A 46 -12.53 -6.06 0.73
CA LYS A 46 -11.95 -6.73 -0.43
C LYS A 46 -11.95 -8.24 -0.32
N VAL A 47 -12.21 -8.90 -1.45
CA VAL A 47 -12.07 -10.35 -1.63
C VAL A 47 -11.04 -10.59 -2.74
N PHE A 48 -10.05 -11.42 -2.43
CA PHE A 48 -9.03 -11.91 -3.35
C PHE A 48 -9.31 -13.37 -3.65
N THR A 49 -9.54 -13.66 -4.92
CA THR A 49 -9.66 -15.03 -5.41
C THR A 49 -8.27 -15.60 -5.67
N LEU A 50 -7.95 -16.73 -5.05
CA LEU A 50 -6.69 -17.45 -5.26
C LEU A 50 -6.70 -18.23 -6.59
N ASP A 51 -6.92 -17.55 -7.71
CA ASP A 51 -6.90 -18.20 -9.02
C ASP A 51 -5.46 -18.60 -9.39
N ASN A 52 -4.47 -17.81 -8.96
CA ASN A 52 -3.06 -18.07 -9.13
C ASN A 52 -2.39 -18.38 -7.77
N LYS A 53 -2.02 -19.65 -7.56
CA LYS A 53 -1.42 -20.15 -6.31
C LYS A 53 -0.14 -19.42 -5.92
N ASP A 54 0.73 -19.10 -6.88
CA ASP A 54 2.00 -18.39 -6.63
C ASP A 54 1.80 -16.99 -6.07
N VAL A 55 0.86 -16.24 -6.65
CA VAL A 55 0.54 -14.87 -6.20
C VAL A 55 -0.07 -14.92 -4.81
N SER A 56 -0.92 -15.91 -4.54
CA SER A 56 -1.52 -16.08 -3.23
C SER A 56 -0.51 -16.44 -2.16
N GLU A 57 0.41 -17.37 -2.40
CA GLU A 57 1.41 -17.77 -1.41
C GLU A 57 2.24 -16.57 -1.01
N LYS A 58 2.74 -15.81 -2.00
CA LYS A 58 3.47 -14.56 -1.75
C LYS A 58 2.64 -13.56 -0.97
N PHE A 59 1.37 -13.36 -1.33
CA PHE A 59 0.49 -12.44 -0.62
C PHE A 59 0.26 -12.88 0.84
N LYS A 60 0.05 -14.18 1.07
CA LYS A 60 -0.04 -14.77 2.42
C LYS A 60 1.25 -14.53 3.20
N THR A 61 2.43 -14.73 2.61
CA THR A 61 3.72 -14.45 3.27
C THR A 61 3.86 -12.96 3.64
N LEU A 62 3.55 -12.05 2.71
CA LEU A 62 3.57 -10.61 2.96
C LEU A 62 2.63 -10.22 4.10
N LEU A 63 1.46 -10.86 4.21
CA LEU A 63 0.52 -10.64 5.31
C LEU A 63 1.08 -11.00 6.70
N TYR A 64 2.03 -11.94 6.78
CA TYR A 64 2.69 -12.30 8.04
C TYR A 64 3.88 -11.40 8.38
N ASP A 65 4.62 -10.95 7.37
CA ASP A 65 5.90 -10.24 7.56
C ASP A 65 5.73 -8.72 7.62
N ILE A 66 4.70 -8.17 6.95
CA ILE A 66 4.52 -6.73 6.78
C ILE A 66 3.55 -6.17 7.84
N PRO A 67 3.91 -5.03 8.49
CA PRO A 67 3.01 -4.36 9.43
C PRO A 67 1.74 -3.85 8.73
N ILE A 68 0.62 -3.90 9.46
CA ILE A 68 -0.71 -3.56 8.94
C ILE A 68 -0.79 -2.14 8.35
N GLU A 69 -0.03 -1.21 8.91
CA GLU A 69 0.03 0.18 8.45
C GLU A 69 0.45 0.27 6.98
N CYS A 70 1.42 -0.55 6.55
CA CYS A 70 1.84 -0.60 5.15
C CYS A 70 0.72 -1.11 4.23
N MET A 71 -0.09 -2.04 4.70
CA MET A 71 -1.23 -2.55 3.93
C MET A 71 -2.34 -1.53 3.81
N GLU A 72 -2.65 -0.80 4.89
CA GLU A 72 -3.65 0.27 4.84
C GLU A 72 -3.24 1.35 3.84
N VAL A 73 -1.97 1.77 3.85
CA VAL A 73 -1.45 2.74 2.87
C VAL A 73 -1.52 2.18 1.44
N SER A 74 -1.14 0.91 1.22
CA SER A 74 -1.28 0.27 -0.09
C SER A 74 -2.73 0.27 -0.57
N GLU A 75 -3.67 -0.05 0.32
CA GLU A 75 -5.10 -0.10 0.02
C GLU A 75 -5.59 1.28 -0.40
N GLU A 76 -5.28 2.33 0.38
CA GLU A 76 -5.68 3.70 0.07
C GLU A 76 -5.16 4.15 -1.30
N ILE A 77 -3.88 3.89 -1.60
CA ILE A 77 -3.27 4.25 -2.87
C ILE A 77 -3.95 3.52 -4.04
N ILE A 78 -4.21 2.22 -3.89
CA ILE A 78 -4.84 1.42 -4.94
C ILE A 78 -6.31 1.81 -5.10
N SER A 79 -7.01 2.10 -4.02
CA SER A 79 -8.39 2.58 -4.01
C SER A 79 -8.50 3.92 -4.74
N TYR A 80 -7.60 4.87 -4.41
CA TYR A 80 -7.49 6.14 -5.10
C TYR A 80 -7.18 5.95 -6.59
N ALA A 81 -6.22 5.09 -6.94
CA ALA A 81 -5.87 4.81 -8.34
C ALA A 81 -7.03 4.19 -9.12
N LYS A 82 -7.81 3.28 -8.51
CA LYS A 82 -9.02 2.71 -9.11
C LYS A 82 -10.07 3.78 -9.39
N LEU A 83 -10.27 4.70 -8.45
CA LEU A 83 -11.23 5.79 -8.58
C LEU A 83 -10.84 6.76 -9.70
N GLN A 84 -9.55 7.05 -9.85
CA GLN A 84 -9.03 7.92 -10.92
C GLN A 84 -8.99 7.25 -12.30
N LEU A 85 -8.61 5.97 -12.37
CA LEU A 85 -8.45 5.25 -13.63
C LEU A 85 -9.75 4.64 -14.15
N GLY A 86 -10.78 4.51 -13.31
CA GLY A 86 -12.08 3.92 -13.65
C GLY A 86 -11.99 2.46 -14.12
N LYS A 87 -10.88 1.76 -13.84
CA LYS A 87 -10.59 0.41 -14.31
C LYS A 87 -10.24 -0.52 -13.16
N LYS A 88 -10.56 -1.80 -13.33
CA LYS A 88 -10.08 -2.86 -12.44
C LYS A 88 -8.57 -3.01 -12.61
N LEU A 89 -7.82 -2.79 -11.53
CA LEU A 89 -6.41 -3.09 -11.43
C LEU A 89 -6.21 -4.58 -11.10
N ASN A 90 -5.13 -5.16 -11.62
CA ASN A 90 -4.76 -6.55 -11.38
C ASN A 90 -4.38 -6.75 -9.90
N ASP A 91 -4.79 -7.87 -9.32
CA ASP A 91 -4.56 -8.21 -7.92
C ASP A 91 -3.07 -8.31 -7.56
N SER A 92 -2.21 -8.65 -8.54
CA SER A 92 -0.75 -8.66 -8.36
C SER A 92 -0.16 -7.29 -7.96
N ILE A 93 -0.86 -6.17 -8.26
CA ILE A 93 -0.41 -4.82 -7.87
C ILE A 93 -0.42 -4.66 -6.35
N TYR A 94 -1.33 -5.33 -5.63
CA TYR A 94 -1.36 -5.29 -4.17
C TYR A 94 -0.10 -5.91 -3.57
N VAL A 95 0.36 -7.03 -4.11
CA VAL A 95 1.61 -7.72 -3.71
C VAL A 95 2.79 -6.78 -3.94
N SER A 96 2.94 -6.28 -5.17
CA SER A 96 4.09 -5.45 -5.55
C SER A 96 4.12 -4.11 -4.82
N LEU A 97 2.98 -3.44 -4.68
CA LEU A 97 2.93 -2.12 -4.03
C LEU A 97 3.22 -2.23 -2.54
N THR A 98 2.64 -3.22 -1.87
CA THR A 98 2.86 -3.44 -0.43
C THR A 98 4.32 -3.79 -0.15
N ASP A 99 4.94 -4.61 -0.99
CA ASP A 99 6.37 -4.90 -0.92
C ASP A 99 7.22 -3.62 -1.09
N HIS A 100 6.92 -2.80 -2.10
CA HIS A 100 7.63 -1.54 -2.34
C HIS A 100 7.48 -0.54 -1.20
N ILE A 101 6.29 -0.41 -0.62
CA ILE A 101 6.03 0.48 0.52
C ILE A 101 6.80 -0.01 1.75
N ASN A 102 6.74 -1.30 2.05
CA ASN A 102 7.49 -1.90 3.15
C ASN A 102 9.00 -1.69 2.97
N PHE A 103 9.53 -1.92 1.77
CA PHE A 103 10.94 -1.69 1.47
C PHE A 103 11.34 -0.22 1.59
N ALA A 104 10.48 0.71 1.12
CA ALA A 104 10.71 2.15 1.25
C ALA A 104 10.74 2.60 2.71
N ILE A 105 9.80 2.10 3.54
CA ILE A 105 9.72 2.41 4.98
C ILE A 105 10.93 1.83 5.71
N GLN A 106 11.26 0.54 5.51
CA GLN A 106 12.44 -0.07 6.12
C GLN A 106 13.74 0.65 5.74
N ARG A 107 13.85 1.10 4.48
CA ARG A 107 15.02 1.85 4.02
C ARG A 107 15.12 3.23 4.69
N ASN A 108 13.99 3.92 4.84
CA ASN A 108 13.92 5.21 5.52
C ASN A 108 14.27 5.09 7.01
N GLN A 109 13.70 4.09 7.70
CA GLN A 109 13.99 3.79 9.11
C GLN A 109 15.46 3.43 9.37
N LYS A 110 16.14 2.81 8.39
CA LYS A 110 17.58 2.49 8.47
C LYS A 110 18.49 3.68 8.19
N GLY A 111 17.95 4.89 7.97
CA GLY A 111 18.75 6.10 7.71
C GLY A 111 19.61 6.03 6.44
N LEU A 112 19.27 5.12 5.51
CA LEU A 112 19.94 5.02 4.23
C LEU A 112 19.48 6.17 3.33
N ASP A 113 20.18 7.29 3.47
CA ASP A 113 20.04 8.48 2.64
C ASP A 113 20.03 8.10 1.15
N ILE A 114 19.13 8.72 0.40
CA ILE A 114 18.87 8.39 -0.99
C ILE A 114 20.00 8.95 -1.85
N ALA A 115 21.14 8.27 -1.90
CA ALA A 115 22.09 8.38 -3.01
C ALA A 115 21.51 7.62 -4.22
N VAL A 116 20.45 8.17 -4.84
CA VAL A 116 19.97 7.67 -6.14
C VAL A 116 21.02 8.07 -7.19
N GLY A 117 21.90 7.12 -7.49
CA GLY A 117 22.88 7.21 -8.59
C GLY A 117 22.25 7.22 -9.99
N ASN A 118 20.95 6.93 -10.10
CA ASN A 118 20.22 6.98 -11.37
C ASN A 118 19.05 7.96 -11.28
N LYS A 119 19.34 9.24 -11.54
CA LYS A 119 18.35 10.31 -11.72
C LYS A 119 17.48 10.00 -12.95
N THR A 120 16.43 9.22 -12.80
CA THR A 120 15.40 9.07 -13.84
C THR A 120 14.68 10.41 -14.03
N ALA A 121 14.38 10.72 -15.30
CA ALA A 121 13.95 12.03 -15.81
C ALA A 121 12.72 12.66 -15.10
N VAL A 122 11.98 11.89 -14.31
CA VAL A 122 10.81 12.32 -13.56
C VAL A 122 11.18 13.28 -12.41
N GLN A 123 12.30 13.03 -11.71
CA GLN A 123 12.72 13.89 -10.59
C GLN A 123 13.33 15.23 -11.05
N ARG A 124 13.97 15.28 -12.25
CA ARG A 124 14.49 16.54 -12.83
C ARG A 124 13.39 17.55 -13.10
N ARG A 125 12.24 17.10 -13.62
CA ARG A 125 11.10 18.00 -13.89
C ARG A 125 10.50 18.60 -12.63
N ILE A 126 10.55 17.89 -11.49
CA ILE A 126 10.06 18.40 -10.21
C ILE A 126 11.06 19.43 -9.63
N CYS A 127 12.37 19.19 -9.75
CA CYS A 127 13.41 20.15 -9.30
C CYS A 127 13.49 21.42 -10.16
N ASP A 128 13.33 21.33 -11.49
CA ASP A 128 13.35 22.52 -12.37
C ASP A 128 12.16 23.45 -12.10
N ARG A 129 11.02 22.90 -11.67
CA ARG A 129 9.84 23.69 -11.32
C ARG A 129 9.94 24.38 -9.96
N GLN A 130 10.76 23.89 -9.04
CA GLN A 130 10.99 24.56 -7.75
C GLN A 130 12.07 25.65 -7.83
N ARG A 131 12.99 25.59 -8.81
CA ARG A 131 13.98 26.66 -9.03
C ARG A 131 13.39 27.94 -9.59
N SER A 132 12.33 27.87 -10.40
CA SER A 132 11.67 29.07 -10.94
C SER A 132 10.79 29.80 -9.93
N VAL A 133 10.32 29.12 -8.88
CA VAL A 133 9.47 29.72 -7.83
C VAL A 133 10.32 30.31 -6.69
N GLY A 134 11.53 29.79 -6.44
CA GLY A 134 12.42 30.25 -5.37
C GLY A 134 13.26 31.52 -5.65
N HIS A 135 13.17 32.14 -6.83
CA HIS A 135 13.89 33.39 -7.15
C HIS A 135 13.06 34.67 -6.93
N GLY A 136 11.81 34.56 -6.46
CA GLY A 136 10.94 35.73 -6.22
C GLY A 136 11.11 36.43 -4.87
N GLU A 137 11.72 35.80 -3.86
CA GLU A 137 11.65 36.30 -2.46
C GLU A 137 13.00 36.74 -1.85
N LYS A 138 14.06 36.90 -2.65
CA LYS A 138 15.36 37.41 -2.16
C LYS A 138 15.81 38.70 -2.84
N GLN A 139 14.90 39.62 -3.07
CA GLN A 139 15.23 40.95 -3.57
C GLN A 139 14.52 42.07 -2.79
N ASP A 140 14.44 41.96 -1.46
CA ASP A 140 14.00 43.11 -0.64
C ASP A 140 14.56 43.15 0.79
N ARG A 141 15.83 42.80 0.98
CA ARG A 141 16.56 43.06 2.25
C ARG A 141 18.05 43.35 2.02
N ARG A 142 18.38 44.28 1.13
CA ARG A 142 19.72 44.92 1.09
C ARG A 142 19.67 46.34 0.51
N VAL A 143 18.87 47.22 1.12
CA VAL A 143 19.11 48.67 1.04
C VAL A 143 18.77 49.29 2.39
N SER A 144 19.72 49.32 3.32
CA SER A 144 19.85 50.35 4.38
C SER A 144 20.94 49.92 5.38
N ALA A 145 22.19 49.89 4.92
CA ALA A 145 23.37 49.93 5.80
C ALA A 145 24.58 50.33 4.96
N ARG A 146 24.58 51.57 4.47
CA ARG A 146 25.76 52.38 4.10
C ARG A 146 25.26 53.78 3.74
N GLY A 147 25.65 54.75 4.55
CA GLY A 147 25.22 56.14 4.55
C GLY A 147 25.36 56.67 5.96
#